data_AF-A0A7G8J5T7-F1
#
_entry.id   AF-A0A7G8J5T7-F1
#
_cell.length_a   1.000
_cell.length_b   1.000
_cell.length_c   1.000
_cell.angle_alpha   90.00
_cell.angle_beta   90.00
_cell.angle_gamma   90.00
#
_symmetry.space_group_name_H-M   'P 1'
#
loop_
_entity.id
_entity.type
_entity.pdbx_description
1 polymer ?
#
loop_
_entity_poly.entity_id
_entity_poly.type
_entity_poly.pdbx_seq_one_letter_code
_entity_poly.pdbx_strand_id
1 'polypeptide(L)' 'MDIKACGKCGAKWIDGQLYWSTGAKAKEEDLAGLVCNTLGDKQCINPMRGNDTGTTWAKRMDAINELDE' A
#
# COMPACT_ATOMS: atom_id res chain seq x y z
N MET A 1 20.15 3.89 11.62
CA MET A 1 19.12 3.11 10.93
C MET A 1 17.78 3.56 11.49
N ASP A 2 17.03 4.32 10.70
CA ASP A 2 15.69 4.77 11.07
C ASP A 2 14.67 3.75 10.57
N ILE A 3 13.80 3.26 11.46
CA ILE A 3 12.78 2.26 11.13
C ILE A 3 11.44 2.72 11.67
N LYS A 4 10.47 2.87 10.77
CA LYS A 4 9.08 3.14 11.12
C LYS A 4 8.21 1.98 10.63
N ALA A 5 7.40 1.42 11.52
CA ALA A 5 6.48 0.33 11.18
C ALA A 5 5.04 0.82 11.33
N CYS A 6 4.22 0.53 10.34
CA CYS A 6 2.80 0.82 10.39
C CYS A 6 2.11 -0.14 11.37
N GLY A 7 1.49 0.41 12.42
CA GLY A 7 0.76 -0.39 13.41
C GLY A 7 -0.50 -1.07 12.87
N LYS A 8 -0.92 -0.73 11.64
CA LYS A 8 -2.11 -1.30 11.02
C LYS A 8 -1.82 -2.34 9.93
N CYS A 9 -1.02 -2.00 8.92
CA CYS A 9 -0.73 -2.89 7.78
C CYS A 9 0.60 -3.65 7.92
N GLY A 10 1.40 -3.36 8.95
CA GLY A 10 2.68 -4.02 9.18
C GLY A 10 3.81 -3.65 8.20
N ALA A 11 3.55 -2.77 7.24
CA ALA A 11 4.58 -2.25 6.33
C ALA A 11 5.66 -1.47 7.09
N LYS A 12 6.88 -1.44 6.54
CA LYS A 12 8.05 -0.85 7.21
C LYS A 12 8.75 0.14 6.28
N TRP A 13 9.10 1.30 6.82
CA TRP A 13 10.00 2.27 6.20
C TRP A 13 11.35 2.12 6.88
N ILE A 14 12.36 1.73 6.11
CA ILE A 14 13.73 1.54 6.59
C ILE A 14 14.61 2.52 5.82
N ASP A 15 15.18 3.47 6.54
CA ASP A 15 16.00 4.57 5.99
C ASP A 15 15.30 5.26 4.78
N GLY A 16 13.99 5.50 4.92
CA GLY A 16 13.14 6.15 3.91
C GLY A 16 12.59 5.23 2.81
N GLN A 17 13.10 4.00 2.65
CA GLN A 17 12.56 3.04 1.70
C GLN A 17 11.39 2.26 2.31
N LEU A 18 10.24 2.26 1.63
CA LEU A 18 9.09 1.44 1.98
C LEU A 18 9.27 -0.03 1.56
N TYR A 19 8.87 -0.92 2.46
CA TYR A 19 8.73 -2.36 2.26
C TYR A 19 7.34 -2.84 2.71
N TRP A 20 6.79 -3.80 1.96
CA TRP A 20 5.62 -4.57 2.38
C TRP A 20 5.90 -5.29 3.71
N SER A 21 4.85 -5.74 4.40
CA SER A 21 4.99 -6.58 5.60
C SER A 21 5.76 -7.88 5.33
N THR A 22 5.78 -8.34 4.08
CA THR A 22 6.54 -9.50 3.59
C THR A 22 8.02 -9.22 3.32
N GLY A 23 8.46 -7.96 3.36
CA GLY A 23 9.86 -7.57 3.13
C GLY A 23 10.22 -7.24 1.67
N ALA A 24 9.28 -7.36 0.73
CA ALA A 24 9.49 -6.87 -0.64
C ALA A 24 9.42 -5.33 -0.69
N LYS A 25 10.18 -4.69 -1.60
CA LYS A 25 10.07 -3.23 -1.83
C LYS A 25 8.67 -2.86 -2.32
N ALA A 26 8.16 -1.72 -1.89
CA ALA A 26 6.85 -1.22 -2.29
C ALA A 26 6.86 0.27 -2.61
N LYS A 27 5.75 0.74 -3.18
CA LYS A 27 5.42 2.17 -3.33
C LYS A 27 4.27 2.54 -2.39
N GLU A 28 4.28 3.77 -1.91
CA GLU A 28 3.32 4.24 -0.91
C GLU A 28 1.89 4.30 -1.46
N GLU A 29 1.76 4.67 -2.74
CA GLU A 29 0.50 4.75 -3.48
C GLU A 29 -0.11 3.36 -3.73
N ASP A 30 0.73 2.36 -4.05
CA ASP A 30 0.29 0.97 -4.21
C ASP A 30 -0.17 0.40 -2.86
N LEU A 31 0.59 0.65 -1.79
CA LEU A 31 0.20 0.23 -0.44
C LEU A 31 -1.10 0.92 0.02
N ALA A 32 -1.31 2.18 -0.37
CA ALA A 32 -2.55 2.90 -0.12
C ALA A 32 -3.73 2.22 -0.82
N GLY A 33 -3.64 2.04 -2.13
CA GLY A 33 -4.72 1.50 -2.97
C GLY A 33 -5.05 0.03 -2.72
N LEU A 34 -4.06 -0.80 -2.35
CA LEU A 34 -4.27 -2.23 -2.12
C LEU A 34 -4.62 -2.59 -0.66
N VAL A 35 -4.23 -1.76 0.31
CA VAL A 35 -4.38 -2.09 1.74
C VAL A 35 -4.89 -0.92 2.59
N CYS A 36 -4.19 0.22 2.63
CA CYS A 36 -4.44 1.24 3.65
C CYS A 36 -5.75 2.01 3.48
N ASN A 37 -6.26 2.17 2.25
CA ASN A 37 -7.53 2.87 2.02
C ASN A 37 -8.71 2.08 2.60
N THR A 38 -8.66 0.75 2.50
CA THR A 38 -9.71 -0.14 3.00
C THR A 38 -9.54 -0.49 4.47
N LEU A 39 -8.31 -0.81 4.90
CA LEU A 39 -8.05 -1.36 6.24
C LEU A 39 -7.43 -0.34 7.21
N GLY A 40 -7.01 0.84 6.76
CA GLY A 40 -6.32 1.80 7.60
C GLY A 40 -7.19 2.32 8.76
N ASP A 41 -6.57 2.64 9.89
CA ASP A 41 -7.17 3.41 11.00
C ASP A 41 -6.16 4.44 11.53
N LYS A 42 -6.40 5.01 12.71
CA LYS A 42 -5.50 6.00 13.33
C LYS A 42 -4.06 5.52 13.56
N GLN A 43 -3.78 4.22 13.46
CA GLN A 43 -2.45 3.62 13.57
C GLN A 43 -1.74 3.50 12.21
N CYS A 44 -2.43 3.83 11.11
CA CYS A 44 -1.83 3.83 9.78
C CYS A 44 -0.94 5.07 9.59
N ILE A 45 0.32 4.85 9.25
CA ILE A 45 1.32 5.91 9.04
C ILE A 45 1.68 6.13 7.57
N ASN A 46 1.01 5.44 6.64
CA ASN A 46 1.27 5.63 5.20
C ASN A 46 0.84 7.05 4.82
N PRO A 47 1.77 7.92 4.35
CA PRO A 47 1.43 9.29 3.98
C PRO A 47 0.45 9.36 2.81
N MET A 48 0.40 8.32 1.96
CA MET A 48 -0.48 8.25 0.80
C MET A 48 -1.84 7.62 1.10
N ARG A 49 -2.21 7.38 2.37
CA ARG A 49 -3.56 6.87 2.69
C ARG A 49 -4.63 7.86 2.22
N GLY A 50 -5.61 7.36 1.47
CA GLY A 50 -6.64 8.12 0.79
C GLY A 50 -6.35 8.38 -0.69
N ASN A 51 -5.12 8.08 -1.15
CA ASN A 51 -4.72 8.21 -2.54
C ASN A 51 -5.04 6.93 -3.34
N ASP A 52 -5.55 7.10 -4.56
CA ASP A 52 -5.94 6.04 -5.51
C ASP A 52 -5.15 6.07 -6.84
N THR A 53 -4.09 6.89 -6.93
CA THR A 53 -3.25 7.04 -8.13
C THR A 53 -2.35 5.82 -8.36
N GLY A 54 -1.99 5.09 -7.30
CA GLY A 54 -1.27 3.82 -7.37
C GLY A 54 -2.11 2.64 -7.85
N THR A 55 -1.62 1.41 -7.64
CA THR A 55 -2.36 0.18 -7.91
C THR A 55 -3.52 0.05 -6.92
N THR A 56 -4.73 -0.19 -7.42
CA THR A 56 -5.93 -0.41 -6.61
C THR A 56 -6.58 -1.74 -6.98
N TRP A 57 -7.47 -2.24 -6.13
CA TRP A 57 -8.29 -3.41 -6.47
C TRP A 57 -9.21 -3.16 -7.67
N ALA A 58 -9.72 -1.94 -7.84
CA ALA A 58 -10.53 -1.55 -9.01
C ALA A 58 -9.72 -1.69 -10.31
N LYS A 59 -8.52 -1.08 -10.38
CA LYS A 59 -7.63 -1.21 -11.55
C LYS A 59 -7.27 -2.66 -11.86
N ARG A 60 -7.09 -3.50 -10.83
CA ARG A 60 -6.82 -4.93 -11.01
C ARG A 60 -8.03 -5.69 -11.54
N MET A 61 -9.23 -5.33 -11.12
CA MET A 61 -10.47 -5.93 -11.61
C MET A 61 -10.71 -5.54 -13.07
N ASP A 62 -10.53 -4.26 -13.41
CA ASP A 62 -10.66 -3.76 -14.78
C ASP A 62 -9.72 -4.52 -15.73
N ALA A 63 -8.45 -4.70 -15.33
CA ALA A 63 -7.48 -5.46 -16.11
C ALA A 63 -7.82 -6.95 -16.25
N ILE A 64 -8.54 -7.56 -15.29
CA ILE A 64 -9.01 -8.95 -15.42
C ILE A 64 -10.16 -9.00 -16.42
N ASN A 65 -11.12 -8.08 -16.34
CA ASN A 65 -12.25 -8.02 -17.26
C ASN A 65 -11.78 -7.82 -18.71
N GLU A 66 -10.78 -6.97 -18.95
CA GLU A 66 -10.19 -6.76 -20.27
C GLU A 66 -9.52 -8.02 -20.85
N LEU A 67 -9.07 -8.96 -20.02
CA LEU A 67 -8.46 -10.22 -20.48
C LEU A 67 -9.50 -11.31 -20.78
N ASP A 68 -10.72 -11.17 -20.25
CA ASP A 68 -11.82 -12.11 -20.46
C ASP A 68 -12.64 -11.77 -21.74
N GLU A 69 -12.34 -10.65 -22.41
CA GLU A 69 -12.91 -10.19 -23.69
C GLU A 69 -12.05 -10.59 -24.91
#